data_AF-A0A935FU25-F1
#
_entry.id   AF-A0A935FU25-F1
#
_cell.length_a   1.000
_cell.length_b   1.000
_cell.length_c   1.000
_cell.angle_alpha   90.00
_cell.angle_beta   90.00
_cell.angle_gamma   90.00
#
_symmetry.space_group_name_H-M   'P 1'
#
loop_
_entity.id
_entity.type
_entity.pdbx_description
1 polymer ?
#
loop_
_entity_poly.entity_id
_entity_poly.type
_entity_poly.pdbx_seq_one_letter_code
_entity_poly.pdbx_strand_id
1 'polypeptide(L)' 'MKNTNEKFVSGNGETIILTNTEYDPAMWIVEIFKKSMFGKKKTGSYWFSHKEDAEDFVTDYVKK' A
#
# COMPACT_ATOMS: atom_id res chain seq x y z
N MET A 1 20.23 1.47 2.31
CA MET A 1 19.15 0.46 2.39
C MET A 1 18.28 0.65 1.15
N LYS A 2 17.66 -0.41 0.62
CA LYS A 2 16.81 -0.32 -0.59
C LYS A 2 15.39 0.01 -0.14
N ASN A 3 14.76 1.07 -0.66
CA ASN A 3 13.31 1.27 -0.57
C ASN A 3 12.57 -0.03 -0.87
N THR A 4 11.92 -0.61 0.14
CA THR A 4 11.02 -1.75 -0.05
C THR A 4 9.70 -1.20 -0.58
N ASN A 5 9.47 -1.41 -1.88
CA ASN A 5 8.21 -1.08 -2.55
C ASN A 5 7.55 -2.39 -2.97
N GLU A 6 6.64 -2.87 -2.15
CA GLU A 6 5.85 -4.06 -2.45
C GLU A 6 4.52 -3.65 -3.06
N LYS A 7 4.10 -4.36 -4.11
CA LYS A 7 2.89 -4.03 -4.86
C LYS A 7 1.95 -5.23 -4.88
N PHE A 8 0.72 -4.98 -4.49
CA PHE A 8 -0.35 -5.96 -4.43
C PHE A 8 -1.52 -5.53 -5.32
N VAL A 9 -2.34 -6.48 -5.72
CA VAL A 9 -3.57 -6.25 -6.48
C VAL A 9 -4.71 -6.92 -5.73
N SER A 10 -5.72 -6.14 -5.33
CA SER A 10 -6.93 -6.67 -4.69
C SER A 10 -7.85 -7.32 -5.74
N GLY A 11 -8.70 -8.25 -5.29
CA GLY A 11 -9.68 -8.95 -6.14
C GLY A 11 -10.66 -8.02 -6.85
N ASN A 12 -10.83 -6.80 -6.34
CA ASN A 12 -11.67 -5.75 -6.93
C ASN A 12 -10.96 -4.91 -8.03
N GLY A 13 -9.71 -5.24 -8.38
CA GLY A 13 -8.91 -4.53 -9.40
C GLY A 13 -8.19 -3.28 -8.90
N GLU A 14 -8.15 -3.04 -7.60
CA GLU A 14 -7.34 -1.97 -6.98
C GLU A 14 -5.89 -2.43 -6.80
N THR A 15 -4.95 -1.51 -6.97
CA THR A 15 -3.53 -1.70 -6.75
C THR A 15 -3.16 -1.11 -5.40
N ILE A 16 -2.51 -1.90 -4.55
CA ILE A 16 -2.00 -1.46 -3.26
C ILE A 16 -0.47 -1.41 -3.34
N ILE A 17 0.14 -0.35 -2.84
CA ILE A 17 1.59 -0.17 -2.77
C ILE A 17 1.97 -0.01 -1.30
N LEU A 18 2.81 -0.91 -0.79
CA LEU A 18 3.41 -0.83 0.53
C LEU A 18 4.83 -0.29 0.36
N THR A 19 5.09 0.88 0.94
CA THR A 19 6.37 1.59 0.87
C THR A 19 6.94 1.77 2.26
N ASN A 20 8.18 1.34 2.48
CA ASN A 20 8.96 1.74 3.66
C ASN A 20 9.81 2.96 3.28
N THR A 21 9.65 4.07 4.00
CA THR A 21 10.37 5.29 3.66
C THR A 21 11.81 5.22 4.17
N GLU A 22 12.78 5.54 3.31
CA GLU A 22 14.18 5.64 3.74
C GLU A 22 14.44 6.78 4.75
N TYR A 23 13.58 7.81 4.77
CA TYR A 23 13.68 8.94 5.70
C TYR A 23 13.21 8.59 7.12
N ASP A 24 12.24 7.69 7.23
CA ASP A 24 11.76 7.16 8.49
C ASP A 24 11.57 5.64 8.35
N PRO A 25 12.58 4.83 8.71
CA PRO A 25 12.50 3.37 8.60
C PRO A 25 11.43 2.77 9.51
N ALA A 26 10.93 3.51 10.52
CA ALA A 26 9.80 3.07 11.34
C ALA A 26 8.45 3.35 10.64
N MET A 27 8.41 4.14 9.58
CA MET A 27 7.18 4.51 8.90
C MET A 27 6.94 3.67 7.64
N TRP A 28 5.78 3.02 7.62
CA TRP A 28 5.25 2.25 6.50
C TRP A 28 4.04 2.94 5.92
N ILE A 29 4.01 3.10 4.60
CA ILE A 29 2.95 3.79 3.89
C ILE A 29 2.26 2.78 2.97
N VAL A 30 0.95 2.65 3.13
CA VAL A 30 0.10 1.88 2.23
C VAL A 30 -0.70 2.85 1.36
N GLU A 31 -0.43 2.84 0.06
CA GLU A 31 -1.17 3.63 -0.93
C GLU A 31 -2.09 2.73 -1.74
N ILE A 32 -3.33 3.16 -1.92
CA ILE A 32 -4.34 2.41 -2.70
C ILE A 32 -4.66 3.21 -3.96
N PHE A 33 -4.63 2.52 -5.10
CA PHE A 33 -4.90 3.08 -6.41
C PHE A 33 -5.98 2.27 -7.11
N LYS A 34 -7.03 2.93 -7.58
CA LYS A 34 -8.05 2.32 -8.43
C LYS A 34 -7.76 2.63 -9.89
N LYS A 35 -7.86 1.62 -10.74
CA LYS A 35 -7.83 1.81 -12.19
C LYS A 35 -9.14 2.45 -12.62
N SER A 36 -9.05 3.64 -13.20
CA SER A 36 -10.15 4.38 -13.81
C SER A 36 -9.95 4.46 -15.32
N MET A 37 -10.99 4.81 -16.08
CA MET A 37 -10.90 5.04 -17.54
C MET A 37 -9.83 6.07 -17.90
N PHE A 38 -9.55 7.04 -17.02
CA PHE A 38 -8.58 8.12 -17.25
C PHE A 38 -7.22 7.89 -16.57
N GLY A 39 -6.91 6.66 -16.14
CA GLY A 39 -5.63 6.31 -15.53
C GLY A 39 -5.76 5.75 -14.12
N LYS A 40 -4.70 5.84 -13.32
CA LYS A 40 -4.70 5.38 -11.92
C LYS A 40 -5.08 6.54 -11.01
N LYS A 41 -6.14 6.38 -10.23
CA LYS A 41 -6.54 7.36 -9.22
C LYS A 41 -6.15 6.83 -7.84
N LYS A 42 -5.40 7.63 -7.07
CA LYS A 42 -5.16 7.33 -5.66
C LYS A 42 -6.49 7.43 -4.90
N THR A 43 -6.89 6.35 -4.24
CA THR A 43 -8.14 6.25 -3.46
C THR A 43 -7.89 6.32 -1.96
N GLY A 44 -6.70 5.94 -1.49
CA GLY A 44 -6.36 5.95 -0.07
C GLY A 44 -4.86 6.06 0.20
N SER A 45 -4.52 6.53 1.39
CA SER A 45 -3.16 6.56 1.94
C SER A 45 -3.24 6.28 3.43
N TYR A 46 -2.55 5.24 3.90
CA TYR A 46 -2.54 4.83 5.30
C TYR A 46 -1.10 4.73 5.78
N TRP A 47 -0.85 5.17 7.00
CA TRP A 47 0.48 5.35 7.55
C TRP A 47 0.56 4.53 8.83
N PHE A 48 1.57 3.69 8.93
CA PHE A 48 1.77 2.74 10.01
C PHE A 48 3.17 2.89 10.59
N SER A 49 3.28 2.74 11.91
CA SER A 49 4.57 2.81 12.63
C SER A 49 5.23 1.44 12.77
N HIS A 50 4.54 0.37 12.37
CA HIS A 50 5.06 -1.00 12.38
C HIS A 50 4.74 -1.68 11.06
N LYS A 51 5.65 -2.57 10.62
CA LYS A 51 5.49 -3.32 9.38
C LYS A 51 4.30 -4.28 9.45
N GLU A 52 4.16 -4.99 10.57
CA GLU A 52 3.12 -6.01 10.78
C GLU A 52 1.72 -5.42 10.60
N ASP A 53 1.44 -4.26 11.21
CA ASP A 53 0.16 -3.55 11.06
C ASP A 53 -0.14 -3.21 9.59
N ALA A 54 0.89 -2.80 8.84
CA ALA A 54 0.74 -2.47 7.42
C ALA A 54 0.49 -3.71 6.55
N GLU A 55 1.19 -4.82 6.84
CA GLU A 55 1.01 -6.11 6.16
C GLU A 55 -0.36 -6.73 6.44
N ASP A 56 -0.83 -6.65 7.69
CA ASP A 56 -2.17 -7.10 8.09
C ASP A 56 -3.25 -6.29 7.37
N PHE A 57 -3.10 -4.96 7.34
CA PHE A 57 -4.01 -4.09 6.60
C PHE A 57 -4.06 -4.44 5.10
N VAL A 58 -2.90 -4.64 4.46
CA VAL A 58 -2.83 -5.02 3.04
C VAL A 58 -3.50 -6.37 2.82
N THR A 59 -3.24 -7.35 3.69
CA THR A 59 -3.79 -8.70 3.60
C THR A 59 -5.31 -8.69 3.71
N ASP A 60 -5.85 -7.95 4.68
CA ASP A 60 -7.29 -7.80 4.88
C ASP A 60 -7.94 -7.06 3.70
N TYR A 61 -7.28 -6.05 3.15
CA TYR A 61 -7.79 -5.30 2.00
C TYR A 61 -7.80 -6.13 0.72
N VAL A 62 -6.79 -6.96 0.49
CA VAL A 62 -6.68 -7.83 -0.70
C VAL A 62 -7.70 -8.97 -0.66
N LYS A 63 -8.03 -9.49 0.53
CA LYS A 63 -9.00 -10.58 0.74
C LYS A 63 -10.48 -10.15 0.62
N LYS A 64 -10.75 -8.84 0.68
CA LYS A 64 -12.10 -8.27 0.63
C LYS A 64 -12.65 -8.17 -0.78
#